data_AF-D8SBE2-F1
#
_entry.id   AF-D8SBE2-F1
#
_cell.length_a   1.000
_cell.length_b   1.000
_cell.length_c   1.000
_cell.angle_alpha   90.00
_cell.angle_beta   90.00
_cell.angle_gamma   90.00
#
_symmetry.space_group_name_H-M   'P 1'
#
loop_
_entity.id
_entity.type
_entity.pdbx_description
1 polymer ?
#
loop_
_entity_poly.entity_id
_entity_poly.type
_entity_poly.pdbx_seq_one_letter_code
_entity_poly.pdbx_strand_id
1 'polypeptide(L)'
;MDEPLSEELDYVTALKPLQFGHAALLQNHYFRSSIHWDADLGNGSRSRRIAKELAGLATQLPLEFHSSIHVRVDEFRMDLLRALIIGPHDTPYENGIFLFDIFVGDGYPSSPPSVQFLTTAGGKVRFNPNLYHCGKVCLSLLGTWTGPSWQPGSSTLLQLLVSLQSLVFVSEPYYNEPGWEKSRPKDGSRHYASENYNYEQCFNTMMHSMAPALRSPDEVFKDLIAAHFRFKRRRIEEQCDKWSAMGWQQVQYPRGGRFLKSEDNIQWTTTTINNGKVMADAANEVRMELAKFLG
;
A
#
# COMPACT_ATOMS: atom_id res chain seq x y z
N MET A 1 -8.18 -33.06 -6.88
CA MET A 1 -8.91 -31.79 -6.93
C MET A 1 -9.18 -31.34 -5.48
N ASP A 2 -8.11 -31.00 -4.76
CA ASP A 2 -8.12 -30.44 -3.38
C ASP A 2 -7.10 -29.27 -3.25
N GLU A 3 -6.56 -28.80 -4.39
CA GLU A 3 -5.37 -27.93 -4.46
C GLU A 3 -5.54 -26.48 -3.93
N PRO A 4 -6.67 -25.76 -4.13
CA PRO A 4 -6.74 -24.33 -3.79
C PRO A 4 -6.59 -24.05 -2.30
N LEU A 5 -7.27 -24.83 -1.45
CA LEU A 5 -7.27 -24.66 0.00
C LEU A 5 -5.89 -24.99 0.62
N SER A 6 -5.12 -25.89 0.00
CA SER A 6 -3.77 -26.23 0.46
C SER A 6 -2.77 -25.09 0.17
N GLU A 7 -2.80 -24.51 -1.04
CA GLU A 7 -1.90 -23.41 -1.45
C GLU A 7 -2.10 -22.17 -0.55
N GLU A 8 -3.35 -21.82 -0.25
CA GLU A 8 -3.68 -20.69 0.63
C GLU A 8 -3.23 -20.92 2.08
N LEU A 9 -3.43 -22.13 2.60
CA LEU A 9 -3.02 -22.49 3.95
C LEU A 9 -1.49 -22.50 4.09
N ASP A 10 -0.78 -23.06 3.10
CA ASP A 10 0.68 -23.08 3.08
C ASP A 10 1.25 -21.66 3.02
N TYR A 11 0.65 -20.78 2.20
CA TYR A 11 1.01 -19.37 2.12
C TYR A 11 0.85 -18.66 3.48
N VAL A 12 -0.33 -18.79 4.10
CA VAL A 12 -0.61 -18.16 5.40
C VAL A 12 0.34 -18.70 6.47
N THR A 13 0.58 -20.02 6.49
CA THR A 13 1.49 -20.66 7.44
C THR A 13 2.92 -20.15 7.28
N ALA A 14 3.40 -20.00 6.05
CA ALA A 14 4.75 -19.51 5.76
C ALA A 14 4.94 -18.03 6.12
N LEU A 15 3.92 -17.19 5.90
CA LEU A 15 4.02 -15.75 6.16
C LEU A 15 3.73 -15.38 7.62
N LYS A 16 3.00 -16.21 8.38
CA LYS A 16 2.64 -15.91 9.77
C LYS A 16 3.84 -15.55 10.67
N PRO A 17 4.97 -16.28 10.68
CA PRO A 17 6.12 -15.90 11.50
C PRO A 17 6.81 -14.60 11.03
N LEU A 18 6.55 -14.16 9.80
CA LEU A 18 7.13 -12.94 9.21
C LEU A 18 6.21 -11.72 9.37
N GLN A 19 5.02 -11.90 9.97
CA GLN A 19 3.96 -10.90 10.01
C GLN A 19 4.28 -9.72 10.92
N PHE A 20 4.84 -9.98 12.10
CA PHE A 20 5.20 -8.95 13.07
C PHE A 20 6.60 -9.24 13.61
N GLY A 21 7.44 -8.21 13.71
CA GLY A 21 8.80 -8.38 14.21
C GLY A 21 9.46 -7.05 14.56
N HIS A 22 10.75 -7.11 14.88
CA HIS A 22 11.58 -5.95 15.14
C HIS A 22 12.67 -5.85 14.07
N ALA A 23 13.11 -4.64 13.76
CA ALA A 23 14.23 -4.38 12.86
C ALA A 23 14.86 -3.02 13.12
N ALA A 24 16.10 -2.79 12.70
CA ALA A 24 16.73 -1.48 12.78
C ALA A 24 16.11 -0.52 11.73
N LEU A 25 15.17 0.33 12.15
CA LEU A 25 14.48 1.27 11.27
C LEU A 25 15.09 2.67 11.31
N LEU A 26 15.61 3.07 12.48
CA LEU A 26 16.02 4.44 12.79
C LEU A 26 16.84 5.12 11.68
N GLN A 27 17.78 4.39 11.06
CA GLN A 27 18.66 4.99 10.07
C GLN A 27 17.96 5.38 8.77
N ASN A 28 16.98 4.58 8.36
CA ASN A 28 16.28 4.68 7.08
C ASN A 28 14.77 4.89 7.28
N HIS A 29 14.36 5.68 8.28
CA HIS A 29 12.95 5.97 8.56
C HIS A 29 12.64 7.43 8.22
N TYR A 30 11.52 7.68 7.55
CA TYR A 30 11.09 9.01 7.10
C TYR A 30 11.02 10.02 8.24
N PHE A 31 10.49 9.60 9.40
CA PHE A 31 10.31 10.46 10.57
C PHE A 31 11.56 10.59 11.45
N ARG A 32 12.74 10.13 11.01
CA ARG A 32 13.98 10.19 11.81
C ARG A 32 14.26 11.59 12.35
N SER A 33 14.05 12.62 11.53
CA SER A 33 14.29 14.03 11.91
C SER A 33 13.23 14.58 12.87
N SER A 34 12.09 13.90 13.02
CA SER A 34 10.99 14.27 13.92
C SER A 34 11.11 13.63 15.31
N ILE A 35 12.13 12.80 15.54
CA ILE A 35 12.32 12.09 16.79
C ILE A 35 12.80 13.05 17.88
N HIS A 36 12.05 13.09 18.98
CA HIS A 36 12.48 13.71 20.23
C HIS A 36 13.10 12.64 21.14
N TRP A 37 14.42 12.74 21.36
CA TRP A 37 15.18 11.72 22.10
C TRP A 37 14.78 11.62 23.58
N ASP A 38 14.32 12.72 24.17
CA ASP A 38 13.96 12.79 25.60
C ASP A 38 12.48 12.47 25.88
N ALA A 39 11.66 12.24 24.85
CA ALA A 39 10.20 12.11 24.99
C ALA A 39 9.75 10.91 25.84
N ASP A 40 10.54 9.83 25.88
CA ASP A 40 10.21 8.60 26.62
C ASP A 40 10.61 8.67 28.10
N LEU A 41 11.43 9.63 28.52
CA LEU A 41 11.97 9.72 29.89
C LEU A 41 10.95 10.20 30.95
N GLY A 42 9.69 10.43 30.58
CA GLY A 42 8.70 10.96 31.52
C GLY A 42 7.23 10.56 31.30
N ASN A 43 6.87 9.85 30.22
CA ASN A 43 5.46 9.57 29.91
C ASN A 43 5.14 8.07 29.94
N GLY A 44 5.09 7.51 31.14
CA GLY A 44 4.73 6.10 31.35
C GLY A 44 3.32 5.74 30.85
N SER A 45 2.40 6.71 30.77
CA SER A 45 1.05 6.48 30.22
C SER A 45 1.08 6.26 28.71
N ARG A 46 1.78 7.12 27.96
CA ARG A 46 2.02 6.95 26.51
C ARG A 46 2.73 5.62 26.24
N SER A 47 3.79 5.33 26.98
CA SER A 47 4.56 4.09 26.84
C SER A 47 3.69 2.84 27.01
N ARG A 48 2.87 2.79 28.07
CA ARG A 48 1.90 1.69 28.28
C ARG A 48 0.87 1.61 27.16
N ARG A 49 0.41 2.75 26.64
CA ARG A 49 -0.52 2.78 25.53
C ARG A 49 0.11 2.22 24.25
N ILE A 50 1.33 2.62 23.90
CA ILE A 50 2.05 2.09 22.73
C ILE A 50 2.27 0.59 22.88
N ALA A 51 2.75 0.13 24.04
CA ALA A 51 2.94 -1.31 24.30
C ALA A 51 1.65 -2.12 24.11
N LYS A 52 0.49 -1.57 24.51
CA LYS A 52 -0.82 -2.19 24.26
C LYS A 52 -1.17 -2.26 22.77
N GLU A 53 -0.89 -1.19 22.00
CA GLU A 53 -1.07 -1.18 20.55
C GLU A 53 -0.21 -2.25 19.88
N LEU A 54 1.08 -2.34 20.25
CA LEU A 54 2.02 -3.32 19.70
C LEU A 54 1.60 -4.76 20.01
N ALA A 55 1.10 -5.03 21.21
CA ALA A 55 0.56 -6.35 21.56
C ALA A 55 -0.67 -6.72 20.70
N GLY A 56 -1.53 -5.74 20.38
CA GLY A 56 -2.64 -5.91 19.45
C GLY A 56 -2.13 -6.23 18.03
N LEU A 57 -1.18 -5.45 17.51
CA LEU A 57 -0.59 -5.69 16.19
C LEU A 57 0.09 -7.06 16.08
N ALA A 58 0.81 -7.50 17.11
CA ALA A 58 1.49 -8.80 17.10
C ALA A 58 0.52 -10.00 16.94
N THR A 59 -0.76 -9.82 17.25
CA THR A 59 -1.73 -10.93 17.27
C THR A 59 -2.89 -10.77 16.29
N GLN A 60 -3.26 -9.55 15.90
CA GLN A 60 -4.52 -9.25 15.21
C GLN A 60 -4.35 -8.68 13.79
N LEU A 61 -3.12 -8.56 13.29
CA LEU A 61 -2.89 -8.13 11.91
C LEU A 61 -3.58 -9.09 10.91
N PRO A 62 -4.28 -8.58 9.88
CA PRO A 62 -4.83 -9.41 8.82
C PRO A 62 -3.73 -10.19 8.07
N LEU A 63 -3.93 -11.49 7.91
CA LEU A 63 -3.09 -12.37 7.09
C LEU A 63 -3.98 -13.36 6.35
N GLU A 64 -4.22 -13.05 5.09
CA GLU A 64 -4.99 -13.89 4.18
C GLU A 64 -4.20 -14.08 2.89
N PHE A 65 -4.56 -15.10 2.12
CA PHE A 65 -3.98 -15.28 0.80
C PHE A 65 -4.22 -14.05 -0.09
N HIS A 66 -5.40 -13.44 -0.01
CA HIS A 66 -5.79 -12.33 -0.90
C HIS A 66 -5.22 -10.96 -0.50
N SER A 67 -4.86 -10.76 0.77
CA SER A 67 -4.19 -9.55 1.24
C SER A 67 -3.63 -9.77 2.65
N SER A 68 -2.58 -9.05 3.00
CA SER A 68 -2.01 -9.14 4.35
C SER A 68 -1.29 -7.86 4.75
N ILE A 69 -1.22 -7.65 6.06
CA ILE A 69 -0.53 -6.53 6.69
C ILE A 69 0.58 -7.07 7.57
N HIS A 70 1.77 -6.49 7.41
CA HIS A 70 2.99 -6.87 8.11
C HIS A 70 3.63 -5.65 8.72
N VAL A 71 4.24 -5.80 9.90
CA VAL A 71 4.79 -4.68 10.68
C VAL A 71 6.18 -5.02 11.20
N ARG A 72 7.07 -4.03 11.17
CA ARG A 72 8.33 -4.01 11.90
C ARG A 72 8.30 -2.84 12.87
N VAL A 73 8.69 -3.09 14.11
CA VAL A 73 8.94 -2.06 15.12
C VAL A 73 10.44 -1.82 15.19
N ASP A 74 10.88 -0.59 15.43
CA ASP A 74 12.31 -0.35 15.64
C ASP A 74 12.83 -1.10 16.88
N GLU A 75 14.03 -1.67 16.78
CA GLU A 75 14.66 -2.45 17.86
C GLU A 75 14.88 -1.65 19.15
N PHE A 76 15.07 -0.33 19.04
CA PHE A 76 15.38 0.55 20.17
C PHE A 76 14.26 1.54 20.47
N ARG A 77 13.28 1.69 19.57
CA ARG A 77 12.19 2.66 19.68
C ARG A 77 10.83 2.06 19.34
N MET A 78 9.99 1.87 20.36
CA MET A 78 8.62 1.37 20.18
C MET A 78 7.68 2.33 19.42
N ASP A 79 8.08 3.59 19.24
CA ASP A 79 7.29 4.62 18.57
C ASP A 79 7.60 4.79 17.08
N LEU A 80 8.55 4.02 16.54
CA LEU A 80 8.84 3.92 15.12
C LEU A 80 8.41 2.55 14.59
N LEU A 81 7.54 2.57 13.58
CA LEU A 81 7.05 1.37 12.92
C LEU A 81 7.15 1.54 11.41
N ARG A 82 7.50 0.45 10.72
CA ARG A 82 7.28 0.32 9.28
C ARG A 82 6.24 -0.74 9.02
N ALA A 83 5.27 -0.45 8.16
CA ALA A 83 4.25 -1.39 7.73
C ALA A 83 4.41 -1.71 6.24
N LEU A 84 4.09 -2.95 5.88
CA LEU A 84 3.95 -3.43 4.50
C LEU A 84 2.54 -3.97 4.33
N ILE A 85 1.82 -3.46 3.34
CA ILE A 85 0.52 -3.99 2.92
C ILE A 85 0.71 -4.66 1.57
N ILE A 86 0.31 -5.94 1.48
CA ILE A 86 0.22 -6.66 0.21
C ILE A 86 -1.14 -6.33 -0.40
N GLY A 87 -1.15 -5.73 -1.59
CA GLY A 87 -2.36 -5.20 -2.20
C GLY A 87 -3.45 -6.27 -2.41
N PRO A 88 -4.73 -5.97 -2.14
CA PRO A 88 -5.81 -6.94 -2.17
C PRO A 88 -6.11 -7.49 -3.56
N HIS A 89 -6.56 -8.75 -3.61
CA HIS A 89 -7.13 -9.39 -4.81
C HIS A 89 -8.29 -8.58 -5.41
N ASP A 90 -8.47 -8.65 -6.73
CA ASP A 90 -9.51 -7.93 -7.49
C ASP A 90 -9.42 -6.39 -7.37
N THR A 91 -8.23 -5.88 -7.11
CA THR A 91 -7.93 -4.44 -7.13
C THR A 91 -6.78 -4.18 -8.09
N PRO A 92 -6.60 -2.95 -8.61
CA PRO A 92 -5.43 -2.62 -9.42
C PRO A 92 -4.11 -2.63 -8.61
N TYR A 93 -4.18 -2.97 -7.31
CA TYR A 93 -3.06 -3.06 -6.39
C TYR A 93 -2.64 -4.50 -6.10
N GLU A 94 -3.37 -5.49 -6.60
CA GLU A 94 -3.20 -6.90 -6.28
C GLU A 94 -1.73 -7.36 -6.33
N ASN A 95 -1.28 -8.07 -5.27
CA ASN A 95 0.09 -8.57 -5.09
C ASN A 95 1.21 -7.50 -5.12
N GLY A 96 0.84 -6.22 -5.16
CA GLY A 96 1.77 -5.10 -4.97
C GLY A 96 2.28 -5.04 -3.53
N ILE A 97 3.51 -4.58 -3.38
CA ILE A 97 4.19 -4.31 -2.11
C ILE A 97 4.12 -2.81 -1.79
N PHE A 98 3.35 -2.44 -0.76
CA PHE A 98 3.12 -1.05 -0.37
C PHE A 98 3.66 -0.77 1.03
N LEU A 99 4.67 0.10 1.10
CA LEU A 99 5.40 0.41 2.33
C LEU A 99 4.95 1.73 2.95
N PHE A 100 4.86 1.75 4.28
CA PHE A 100 4.48 2.91 5.07
C PHE A 100 5.41 3.05 6.28
N ASP A 101 5.96 4.23 6.50
CA ASP A 101 6.56 4.61 7.78
C ASP A 101 5.50 5.22 8.69
N ILE A 102 5.55 4.88 9.98
CA ILE A 102 4.60 5.32 10.99
C ILE A 102 5.39 5.81 12.21
N PHE A 103 5.08 7.02 12.65
CA PHE A 103 5.66 7.60 13.86
C PHE A 103 4.56 7.92 14.87
N VAL A 104 4.68 7.33 16.05
CA VAL A 104 3.75 7.54 17.16
C VAL A 104 4.28 8.71 18.00
N GLY A 105 3.90 9.95 17.67
CA GLY A 105 4.48 11.14 18.31
C GLY A 105 4.19 11.32 19.80
N ASP A 106 4.78 12.36 20.40
CA ASP A 106 4.75 12.63 21.85
C ASP A 106 3.34 12.91 22.39
N GLY A 107 2.46 13.44 21.52
CA GLY A 107 1.05 13.70 21.83
C GLY A 107 0.17 12.46 21.86
N TYR A 108 0.69 11.26 21.57
CA TYR A 108 -0.10 10.04 21.52
C TYR A 108 -0.58 9.58 22.90
N PRO A 109 -1.86 9.15 23.07
CA PRO A 109 -2.89 8.95 22.04
C PRO A 109 -3.79 10.17 21.81
N SER A 110 -3.54 11.33 22.41
CA SER A 110 -4.36 12.54 22.21
C SER A 110 -4.35 13.03 20.77
N SER A 111 -3.23 12.81 20.06
CA SER A 111 -3.08 13.04 18.63
C SER A 111 -2.90 11.71 17.87
N PRO A 112 -3.32 11.63 16.60
CA PRO A 112 -3.07 10.45 15.77
C PRO A 112 -1.57 10.25 15.51
N PRO A 113 -1.15 9.05 15.09
CA PRO A 113 0.20 8.85 14.58
C PRO A 113 0.41 9.61 13.26
N SER A 114 1.67 9.88 12.93
CA SER A 114 2.06 10.37 11.60
C SER A 114 2.33 9.18 10.68
N VAL A 115 1.90 9.26 9.42
CA VAL A 115 2.09 8.19 8.42
C VAL A 115 2.66 8.77 7.14
N GLN A 116 3.68 8.11 6.60
CA GLN A 116 4.27 8.41 5.30
C GLN A 116 4.19 7.16 4.41
N PHE A 117 3.61 7.31 3.22
CA PHE A 117 3.66 6.30 2.17
C PHE A 117 4.99 6.37 1.41
N LEU A 118 5.68 5.23 1.29
CA LEU A 118 7.04 5.16 0.75
C LEU A 118 7.09 4.68 -0.71
N THR A 119 6.13 3.86 -1.14
CA THR A 119 6.10 3.29 -2.49
C THR A 119 5.61 4.32 -3.52
N THR A 120 6.35 5.42 -3.73
CA THR A 120 5.96 6.55 -4.59
C THR A 120 6.77 6.66 -5.88
N ALA A 121 7.67 5.71 -6.13
CA ALA A 121 8.69 5.77 -7.17
C ALA A 121 9.53 7.07 -7.13
N GLY A 122 9.87 7.53 -5.92
CA GLY A 122 10.63 8.76 -5.71
C GLY A 122 9.83 10.01 -6.07
N GLY A 123 8.54 10.05 -5.72
CA GLY A 123 7.68 11.20 -5.99
C GLY A 123 7.04 11.20 -7.38
N LYS A 124 7.08 10.10 -8.13
CA LYS A 124 6.58 10.02 -9.50
C LYS A 124 5.20 9.40 -9.64
N VAL A 125 4.70 8.73 -8.61
CA VAL A 125 3.44 7.99 -8.70
C VAL A 125 2.48 8.40 -7.60
N ARG A 126 1.28 8.83 -8.02
CA ARG A 126 0.10 8.95 -7.15
C ARG A 126 -0.72 7.66 -7.30
N PHE A 127 -0.58 6.74 -6.35
CA PHE A 127 -1.21 5.42 -6.40
C PHE A 127 -2.73 5.44 -6.15
N ASN A 128 -3.21 6.46 -5.44
CA ASN A 128 -4.61 6.57 -5.06
C ASN A 128 -4.95 8.03 -4.79
N PRO A 129 -6.22 8.47 -4.88
CA PRO A 129 -6.59 9.81 -4.43
C PRO A 129 -6.16 10.12 -2.99
N ASN A 130 -6.10 9.09 -2.14
CA ASN A 130 -5.63 9.15 -0.76
C ASN A 130 -4.12 8.90 -0.56
N LEU A 131 -3.37 8.52 -1.61
CA LEU A 131 -1.92 8.26 -1.57
C LEU A 131 -1.20 9.16 -2.57
N TYR A 132 -0.69 10.28 -2.08
CA TYR A 132 -0.07 11.32 -2.89
C TYR A 132 1.32 10.90 -3.34
N HIS A 133 1.80 11.49 -4.43
CA HIS A 133 3.15 11.25 -4.94
C HIS A 133 4.24 11.64 -3.93
N CYS A 134 4.04 12.70 -3.16
CA CYS A 134 4.93 13.09 -2.07
C CYS A 134 4.85 12.15 -0.84
N GLY A 135 4.03 11.11 -0.89
CA GLY A 135 3.82 10.11 0.15
C GLY A 135 2.86 10.52 1.26
N LYS A 136 2.17 11.67 1.12
CA LYS A 136 1.08 12.04 2.03
C LYS A 136 -0.06 11.03 1.95
N VAL A 137 -0.53 10.60 3.13
CA VAL A 137 -1.68 9.71 3.31
C VAL A 137 -2.90 10.48 3.79
N CYS A 138 -4.02 10.31 3.09
CA CYS A 138 -5.30 10.94 3.44
C CYS A 138 -6.29 9.93 4.04
N LEU A 139 -6.50 10.01 5.35
CA LEU A 139 -7.52 9.24 6.08
C LEU A 139 -8.14 10.12 7.16
N SER A 140 -9.43 9.92 7.45
CA SER A 140 -10.12 10.69 8.49
C SER A 140 -9.51 10.45 9.87
N LEU A 141 -9.07 9.22 10.13
CA LEU A 141 -8.32 8.83 11.34
C LEU A 141 -7.00 9.60 11.51
N LEU A 142 -6.43 10.16 10.45
CA LEU A 142 -5.22 10.98 10.50
C LEU A 142 -5.53 12.49 10.50
N GLY A 143 -6.82 12.88 10.48
CA GLY A 143 -7.24 14.26 10.34
C GLY A 143 -6.95 14.87 8.96
N THR A 144 -6.57 14.05 7.98
CA THR A 144 -6.19 14.49 6.63
C THR A 144 -7.31 14.27 5.60
N TRP A 145 -8.47 13.78 6.04
CA TRP A 145 -9.66 13.55 5.20
C TRP A 145 -10.96 13.80 5.97
N THR A 146 -12.07 13.91 5.24
CA THR A 146 -13.41 14.01 5.81
C THR A 146 -13.86 12.65 6.36
N GLY A 147 -14.55 12.65 7.51
CA GLY A 147 -15.07 11.44 8.16
C GLY A 147 -14.80 11.40 9.67
N PRO A 148 -15.04 10.25 10.33
CA PRO A 148 -14.75 10.08 11.74
C PRO A 148 -13.25 10.30 12.03
N SER A 149 -12.96 11.26 12.89
CA SER A 149 -11.59 11.62 13.29
C SER A 149 -11.03 10.64 14.33
N TRP A 150 -9.71 10.70 14.53
CA TRP A 150 -9.02 10.00 15.62
C TRP A 150 -9.71 10.22 16.97
N GLN A 151 -9.99 9.13 17.68
CA GLN A 151 -10.55 9.15 19.02
C GLN A 151 -9.52 8.56 20.00
N PRO A 152 -8.91 9.37 20.89
CA PRO A 152 -7.84 8.91 21.79
C PRO A 152 -8.19 7.67 22.62
N GLY A 153 -9.47 7.49 22.98
CA GLY A 153 -9.92 6.37 23.80
C GLY A 153 -10.22 5.07 23.04
N SER A 154 -10.41 5.10 21.73
CA SER A 154 -10.92 3.95 20.96
C SER A 154 -10.21 3.68 19.64
N SER A 155 -9.62 4.68 18.99
CA SER A 155 -8.84 4.48 17.77
C SER A 155 -7.52 3.77 18.08
N THR A 156 -7.10 2.87 17.19
CA THR A 156 -5.90 2.03 17.35
C THR A 156 -5.04 2.06 16.09
N LEU A 157 -3.77 1.68 16.21
CA LEU A 157 -2.87 1.48 15.07
C LEU A 157 -3.39 0.38 14.15
N LEU A 158 -4.00 -0.68 14.71
CA LEU A 158 -4.64 -1.73 13.93
C LEU A 158 -5.78 -1.17 13.08
N GLN A 159 -6.68 -0.37 13.66
CA GLN A 159 -7.78 0.25 12.92
C GLN A 159 -7.25 1.13 11.78
N LEU A 160 -6.17 1.88 12.01
CA LEU A 160 -5.53 2.68 10.97
C LEU A 160 -5.02 1.82 9.80
N LEU A 161 -4.28 0.75 10.09
CA LEU A 161 -3.74 -0.16 9.08
C LEU A 161 -4.85 -0.89 8.30
N VAL A 162 -5.88 -1.39 8.99
CA VAL A 162 -7.05 -2.02 8.36
C VAL A 162 -7.83 -1.00 7.52
N SER A 163 -7.90 0.26 7.96
CA SER A 163 -8.53 1.34 7.18
C SER A 163 -7.76 1.66 5.91
N LEU A 164 -6.42 1.65 5.94
CA LEU A 164 -5.60 1.75 4.74
C LEU A 164 -5.93 0.61 3.76
N GLN A 165 -5.89 -0.63 4.23
CA GLN A 165 -6.22 -1.80 3.41
C GLN A 165 -7.63 -1.71 2.80
N SER A 166 -8.64 -1.35 3.60
CA SER A 166 -10.05 -1.47 3.22
C SER A 166 -10.62 -0.26 2.49
N LEU A 167 -10.09 0.95 2.71
CA LEU A 167 -10.64 2.19 2.14
C LEU A 167 -9.79 2.73 0.99
N VAL A 168 -8.49 2.42 0.95
CA VAL A 168 -7.56 2.96 -0.05
C VAL A 168 -7.33 1.93 -1.15
N PHE A 169 -6.96 0.70 -0.79
CA PHE A 169 -6.67 -0.35 -1.76
C PHE A 169 -7.96 -1.08 -2.20
N VAL A 170 -8.84 -0.36 -2.89
CA VAL A 170 -10.15 -0.84 -3.35
C VAL A 170 -10.18 -1.14 -4.85
N SER A 171 -11.22 -1.80 -5.34
CA SER A 171 -11.37 -2.21 -6.74
C SER A 171 -11.61 -1.05 -7.72
N GLU A 172 -12.21 0.04 -7.25
CA GLU A 172 -12.50 1.23 -8.07
C GLU A 172 -12.00 2.53 -7.38
N PRO A 173 -10.68 2.69 -7.22
CA PRO A 173 -10.05 3.79 -6.48
C PRO A 173 -10.29 5.16 -7.12
N TYR A 174 -10.74 5.22 -8.38
CA TYR A 174 -11.22 6.45 -9.01
C TYR A 174 -12.26 7.19 -8.16
N TYR A 175 -13.16 6.46 -7.51
CA TYR A 175 -14.24 7.04 -6.70
C TYR A 175 -13.79 7.52 -5.32
N ASN A 176 -12.52 7.33 -4.94
CA ASN A 176 -11.98 7.92 -3.72
C ASN A 176 -11.67 9.42 -3.87
N GLU A 177 -11.72 9.97 -5.09
CA GLU A 177 -11.54 11.40 -5.31
C GLU A 177 -12.80 12.17 -4.84
N PRO A 178 -12.66 13.23 -4.00
CA PRO A 178 -13.78 13.99 -3.48
C PRO A 178 -14.68 14.54 -4.58
N GLY A 179 -15.97 14.27 -4.44
CA GLY A 179 -17.00 14.72 -5.38
C GLY A 179 -17.22 13.77 -6.55
N TRP A 180 -16.41 12.71 -6.70
CA TRP A 180 -16.58 11.71 -7.76
C TRP A 180 -17.43 10.53 -7.30
N GLU A 181 -17.79 10.44 -6.02
CA GLU A 181 -18.60 9.33 -5.47
C GLU A 181 -19.96 9.22 -6.17
N LYS A 182 -20.52 10.37 -6.59
CA LYS A 182 -21.82 10.47 -7.28
C LYS A 182 -21.76 10.13 -8.76
N SER A 183 -20.57 10.04 -9.37
CA SER A 183 -20.42 9.65 -10.78
C SER A 183 -20.46 8.14 -10.97
N ARG A 184 -20.48 7.36 -9.88
CA ARG A 184 -20.63 5.90 -9.95
C ARG A 184 -21.98 5.52 -10.57
N PRO A 185 -21.99 4.71 -11.65
CA PRO A 185 -23.24 4.24 -12.24
C PRO A 185 -24.03 3.38 -11.25
N LYS A 186 -25.31 3.71 -11.06
CA LYS A 186 -26.19 3.01 -10.10
C LYS A 186 -26.66 1.65 -10.59
N ASP A 187 -26.65 1.45 -11.90
CA ASP A 187 -27.02 0.20 -12.57
C ASP A 187 -25.85 -0.79 -12.68
N GLY A 188 -24.68 -0.43 -12.14
CA GLY A 188 -23.46 -1.22 -12.25
C GLY A 188 -22.86 -1.22 -13.66
N SER A 189 -23.31 -0.31 -14.54
CA SER A 189 -22.71 -0.18 -15.86
C SER A 189 -21.25 0.28 -15.78
N ARG A 190 -20.50 -0.04 -16.83
CA ARG A 190 -19.08 0.30 -16.95
C ARG A 190 -18.88 1.81 -16.93
N HIS A 191 -17.85 2.26 -16.21
CA HIS A 191 -17.43 3.66 -16.20
C HIS A 191 -16.00 3.79 -16.71
N TYR A 192 -15.84 4.19 -17.97
CA TYR A 192 -14.53 4.17 -18.65
C TYR A 192 -13.44 4.99 -17.95
N ALA A 193 -13.78 6.09 -17.27
CA ALA A 193 -12.78 6.85 -16.52
C ALA A 193 -12.27 6.09 -15.27
N SER A 194 -13.13 5.27 -14.65
CA SER A 194 -12.73 4.38 -13.54
C SER A 194 -11.85 3.25 -14.06
N GLU A 195 -12.22 2.64 -15.19
CA GLU A 195 -11.44 1.58 -15.83
C GLU A 195 -10.06 2.06 -16.31
N ASN A 196 -9.99 3.26 -16.90
CA ASN A 196 -8.72 3.87 -17.29
C ASN A 196 -7.84 4.18 -16.07
N TYR A 197 -8.45 4.59 -14.97
CA TYR A 197 -7.70 4.79 -13.72
C TYR A 197 -7.14 3.46 -13.22
N ASN A 198 -7.93 2.38 -13.24
CA ASN A 198 -7.44 1.04 -12.92
C ASN A 198 -6.33 0.60 -13.85
N TYR A 199 -6.44 0.87 -15.16
CA TYR A 199 -5.40 0.57 -16.13
C TYR A 199 -4.05 1.21 -15.75
N GLU A 200 -4.07 2.51 -15.42
CA GLU A 200 -2.88 3.21 -14.94
C GLU A 200 -2.36 2.65 -13.61
N GLN A 201 -3.24 2.29 -12.68
CA GLN A 201 -2.82 1.73 -11.39
C GLN A 201 -2.27 0.30 -11.50
N CYS A 202 -2.81 -0.56 -12.39
CA CYS A 202 -2.22 -1.86 -12.69
C CYS A 202 -0.80 -1.72 -13.25
N PHE A 203 -0.59 -0.79 -14.19
CA PHE A 203 0.75 -0.46 -14.69
C PHE A 203 1.69 -0.03 -13.56
N ASN A 204 1.24 0.92 -12.73
CA ASN A 204 2.03 1.43 -11.61
C ASN A 204 2.35 0.33 -10.58
N THR A 205 1.40 -0.56 -10.29
CA THR A 205 1.63 -1.68 -9.37
C THR A 205 2.71 -2.61 -9.92
N MET A 206 2.68 -2.98 -11.20
CA MET A 206 3.73 -3.80 -11.80
C MET A 206 5.09 -3.09 -11.78
N MET A 207 5.17 -1.86 -12.27
CA MET A 207 6.43 -1.17 -12.51
C MET A 207 7.05 -0.49 -11.30
N HIS A 208 6.23 -0.07 -10.34
CA HIS A 208 6.63 0.81 -9.26
C HIS A 208 6.40 0.23 -7.88
N SER A 209 5.76 -0.93 -7.79
CA SER A 209 5.60 -1.68 -6.55
C SER A 209 6.23 -3.07 -6.66
N MET A 210 5.81 -3.91 -7.61
CA MET A 210 6.27 -5.30 -7.73
C MET A 210 7.72 -5.41 -8.24
N ALA A 211 8.03 -4.84 -9.41
CA ALA A 211 9.37 -4.96 -10.00
C ALA A 211 10.47 -4.38 -9.10
N PRO A 212 10.30 -3.20 -8.45
CA PRO A 212 11.29 -2.70 -7.50
C PRO A 212 11.46 -3.60 -6.27
N ALA A 213 10.36 -4.16 -5.73
CA ALA A 213 10.43 -5.08 -4.59
C ALA A 213 11.16 -6.38 -4.92
N LEU A 214 11.08 -6.86 -6.18
CA LEU A 214 11.85 -8.00 -6.67
C LEU A 214 13.33 -7.65 -6.92
N ARG A 215 13.61 -6.46 -7.45
CA ARG A 215 14.97 -6.03 -7.78
C ARG A 215 15.81 -5.70 -6.55
N SER A 216 15.22 -5.00 -5.59
CA SER A 216 15.86 -4.50 -4.38
C SER A 216 14.82 -4.44 -3.26
N PRO A 217 14.47 -5.59 -2.65
CA PRO A 217 13.48 -5.63 -1.58
C PRO A 217 13.89 -4.75 -0.41
N ASP A 218 12.91 -4.22 0.32
CA ASP A 218 13.18 -3.57 1.60
C ASP A 218 13.77 -4.62 2.56
N GLU A 219 14.97 -4.35 3.09
CA GLU A 219 15.74 -5.32 3.87
C GLU A 219 14.97 -5.84 5.10
N VAL A 220 14.12 -5.01 5.73
CA VAL A 220 13.39 -5.46 6.94
C VAL A 220 12.20 -6.37 6.62
N PHE A 221 11.80 -6.45 5.34
CA PHE A 221 10.76 -7.33 4.82
C PHE A 221 11.26 -8.31 3.76
N LYS A 222 12.58 -8.45 3.57
CA LYS A 222 13.15 -9.25 2.49
C LYS A 222 12.65 -10.68 2.45
N ASP A 223 12.67 -11.37 3.59
CA ASP A 223 12.19 -12.76 3.68
C ASP A 223 10.69 -12.88 3.41
N LEU A 224 9.92 -11.88 3.84
CA LEU A 224 8.48 -11.82 3.60
C LEU A 224 8.18 -11.63 2.10
N ILE A 225 8.89 -10.70 1.45
CA ILE A 225 8.78 -10.42 0.03
C ILE A 225 9.17 -11.67 -0.78
N ALA A 226 10.29 -12.32 -0.41
CA ALA A 226 10.72 -13.59 -0.98
C ALA A 226 9.67 -14.69 -0.85
N ALA A 227 9.12 -14.90 0.34
CA ALA A 227 8.06 -15.88 0.55
C ALA A 227 6.82 -15.55 -0.30
N HIS A 228 6.36 -14.29 -0.29
CA HIS A 228 5.18 -13.88 -1.04
C HIS A 228 5.31 -14.18 -2.54
N PHE A 229 6.37 -13.69 -3.18
CA PHE A 229 6.57 -13.87 -4.61
C PHE A 229 6.84 -15.34 -4.99
N ARG A 230 7.48 -16.12 -4.11
CA ARG A 230 7.71 -17.56 -4.33
C ARG A 230 6.40 -18.33 -4.33
N PHE A 231 5.59 -18.20 -3.29
CA PHE A 231 4.31 -18.93 -3.18
C PHE A 231 3.30 -18.49 -4.23
N LYS A 232 3.27 -17.18 -4.57
CA LYS A 232 2.33 -16.64 -5.54
C LYS A 232 2.87 -16.57 -6.97
N ARG A 233 4.02 -17.17 -7.28
CA ARG A 233 4.67 -17.06 -8.60
C ARG A 233 3.68 -17.27 -9.75
N ARG A 234 2.98 -18.41 -9.76
CA ARG A 234 2.00 -18.74 -10.80
C ARG A 234 0.87 -17.71 -10.88
N ARG A 235 0.32 -17.30 -9.73
CA ARG A 235 -0.78 -16.31 -9.66
C ARG A 235 -0.35 -14.95 -10.20
N ILE A 236 0.89 -14.57 -9.93
CA ILE A 236 1.47 -13.31 -10.42
C ILE A 236 1.73 -13.37 -11.92
N GLU A 237 2.17 -14.52 -12.45
CA GLU A 237 2.30 -14.74 -13.89
C GLU A 237 0.92 -14.66 -14.59
N GLU A 238 -0.11 -15.31 -14.04
CA GLU A 238 -1.51 -15.23 -14.51
C GLU A 238 -2.07 -13.79 -14.44
N GLN A 239 -1.78 -13.07 -13.36
CA GLN A 239 -2.14 -11.66 -13.20
C GLN A 239 -1.45 -10.78 -14.25
N CYS A 240 -0.17 -11.03 -14.51
CA CYS A 240 0.59 -10.33 -15.56
C CYS A 240 -0.01 -10.58 -16.95
N ASP A 241 -0.47 -11.80 -17.24
CA ASP A 241 -1.20 -12.10 -18.48
C ASP A 241 -2.50 -11.30 -18.56
N LYS A 242 -3.33 -11.36 -17.50
CA LYS A 242 -4.60 -10.63 -17.38
C LYS A 242 -4.41 -9.12 -17.58
N TRP A 243 -3.42 -8.53 -16.90
CA TRP A 243 -3.17 -7.09 -16.95
C TRP A 243 -2.54 -6.66 -18.28
N SER A 244 -1.68 -7.48 -18.89
CA SER A 244 -1.13 -7.21 -20.22
C SER A 244 -2.19 -7.16 -21.33
N ALA A 245 -3.30 -7.87 -21.14
CA ALA A 245 -4.45 -7.89 -22.05
C ALA A 245 -5.47 -6.76 -21.79
N MET A 246 -5.27 -5.92 -20.75
CA MET A 246 -6.16 -4.79 -20.51
C MET A 246 -6.06 -3.78 -21.65
N GLY A 247 -7.18 -3.12 -21.96
CA GLY A 247 -7.25 -2.06 -22.96
C GLY A 247 -7.60 -0.72 -22.32
N TRP A 248 -6.92 0.35 -22.75
CA TRP A 248 -7.31 1.71 -22.43
C TRP A 248 -8.42 2.21 -23.36
N GLN A 249 -9.38 2.97 -22.85
CA GLN A 249 -10.52 3.49 -23.62
C GLN A 249 -10.44 5.01 -23.77
N GLN A 250 -10.73 5.54 -24.96
CA GLN A 250 -10.75 7.00 -25.15
C GLN A 250 -12.01 7.62 -24.51
N VAL A 251 -11.81 8.52 -23.54
CA VAL A 251 -12.90 9.20 -22.82
C VAL A 251 -12.73 10.71 -22.92
N GLN A 252 -13.84 11.44 -23.13
CA GLN A 252 -13.87 12.89 -22.97
C GLN A 252 -13.99 13.24 -21.49
N TYR A 253 -12.91 13.75 -20.90
CA TYR A 253 -12.95 14.25 -19.54
C TYR A 253 -13.67 15.61 -19.48
N PRO A 254 -14.49 15.88 -18.45
CA PRO A 254 -15.05 17.21 -18.22
C PRO A 254 -13.93 18.26 -18.18
N ARG A 255 -14.14 19.47 -18.73
CA ARG A 255 -13.12 20.52 -18.77
C ARG A 255 -12.54 20.76 -17.37
N GLY A 256 -11.25 20.50 -17.19
CA GLY A 256 -10.54 20.58 -15.91
C GLY A 256 -10.17 19.23 -15.29
N GLY A 257 -10.76 18.13 -15.76
CA GLY A 257 -10.40 16.75 -15.40
C GLY A 257 -9.19 16.26 -16.19
N ARG A 258 -8.01 16.80 -15.92
CA ARG A 258 -6.78 16.04 -16.16
C ARG A 258 -6.50 15.29 -14.87
N PHE A 259 -6.29 13.97 -14.93
CA PHE A 259 -5.83 13.17 -13.78
C PHE A 259 -4.56 13.73 -13.13
N LEU A 260 -3.86 14.58 -13.86
CA LEU A 260 -2.68 15.33 -13.43
C LEU A 260 -2.97 16.82 -13.67
N LYS A 261 -3.30 17.56 -12.60
CA LYS A 261 -3.08 19.02 -12.64
C LYS A 261 -1.59 19.23 -12.93
N SER A 262 -1.32 20.09 -13.90
CA SER A 262 -0.01 20.44 -14.44
C SER A 262 0.92 21.16 -13.47
N GLU A 263 0.74 21.01 -12.16
CA GLU A 263 1.56 21.67 -11.14
C GLU A 263 2.74 20.78 -10.69
N ASP A 264 2.69 19.46 -10.94
CA ASP A 264 3.61 18.49 -10.30
C ASP A 264 4.67 17.84 -11.21
N ASN A 265 4.81 18.26 -12.48
CA ASN A 265 5.96 17.91 -13.34
C ASN A 265 6.31 16.39 -13.47
N ILE A 266 5.38 15.48 -13.18
CA ILE A 266 5.52 14.04 -13.42
C ILE A 266 5.17 13.79 -14.89
N GLN A 267 6.18 13.75 -15.76
CA GLN A 267 6.02 13.40 -17.17
C GLN A 267 5.91 11.88 -17.37
N TRP A 268 4.69 11.36 -17.32
CA TRP A 268 4.23 10.41 -18.33
C TRP A 268 2.83 10.89 -18.74
N THR A 269 2.72 11.45 -19.93
CA THR A 269 1.40 11.82 -20.47
C THR A 269 0.59 10.53 -20.57
N THR A 270 -0.67 10.52 -20.14
CA THR A 270 -1.61 9.39 -20.29
C THR A 270 -1.48 8.71 -21.68
N THR A 271 -1.19 9.51 -22.72
CA THR A 271 -0.82 9.07 -24.08
C THR A 271 0.24 7.96 -24.16
N THR A 272 1.29 7.98 -23.34
CA THR A 272 2.35 6.95 -23.37
C THR A 272 1.84 5.63 -22.80
N ILE A 273 1.10 5.65 -21.70
CA ILE A 273 0.52 4.47 -21.08
C ILE A 273 -0.57 3.86 -22.00
N ASN A 274 -1.26 4.68 -22.79
CA ASN A 274 -2.30 4.24 -23.74
C ASN A 274 -1.80 3.38 -24.90
N ASN A 275 -0.48 3.24 -25.10
CA ASN A 275 0.05 2.35 -26.12
C ASN A 275 0.01 0.92 -25.55
N GLY A 276 -0.84 0.04 -26.08
CA GLY A 276 -1.07 -1.32 -25.53
C GLY A 276 0.19 -2.17 -25.33
N LYS A 277 1.31 -1.80 -25.95
CA LYS A 277 2.64 -2.38 -25.69
C LYS A 277 3.13 -2.14 -24.25
N VAL A 278 2.77 -1.02 -23.61
CA VAL A 278 3.30 -0.61 -22.30
C VAL A 278 2.89 -1.54 -21.17
N MET A 279 1.66 -2.08 -21.19
CA MET A 279 1.24 -3.08 -20.20
C MET A 279 1.96 -4.41 -20.40
N ALA A 280 2.19 -4.83 -21.66
CA ALA A 280 2.95 -6.02 -21.97
C ALA A 280 4.42 -5.88 -21.54
N ASP A 281 5.04 -4.73 -21.79
CA ASP A 281 6.40 -4.42 -21.35
C ASP A 281 6.50 -4.43 -19.82
N ALA A 282 5.51 -3.86 -19.10
CA ALA A 282 5.46 -3.90 -17.65
C ALA A 282 5.30 -5.31 -17.08
N ALA A 283 4.41 -6.12 -17.67
CA ALA A 283 4.24 -7.51 -17.30
C ALA A 283 5.52 -8.33 -17.53
N ASN A 284 6.21 -8.08 -18.65
CA ASN A 284 7.50 -8.72 -18.95
C ASN A 284 8.60 -8.33 -17.97
N GLU A 285 8.64 -7.06 -17.54
CA GLU A 285 9.57 -6.60 -16.50
C GLU A 285 9.35 -7.36 -15.20
N VAL A 286 8.10 -7.48 -14.72
CA VAL A 286 7.78 -8.25 -13.51
C VAL A 286 8.20 -9.71 -13.66
N ARG A 287 7.88 -10.36 -14.78
CA ARG A 287 8.29 -11.76 -15.03
C ARG A 287 9.80 -11.93 -15.03
N MET A 288 10.53 -11.00 -15.63
CA MET A 288 11.99 -11.03 -15.68
C MET A 288 12.60 -10.90 -14.29
N GLU A 289 12.15 -9.92 -13.49
CA GLU A 289 12.66 -9.75 -12.13
C GLU A 289 12.24 -10.90 -11.22
N LEU A 290 11.03 -11.46 -11.40
CA LEU A 290 10.57 -12.64 -10.68
C LEU A 290 11.44 -13.87 -10.96
N ALA A 291 11.79 -14.10 -12.22
CA ALA A 291 12.68 -15.19 -12.62
C ALA A 291 14.09 -15.04 -12.06
N LYS A 292 14.65 -13.82 -12.06
CA LYS A 292 15.96 -13.53 -11.46
C LYS A 292 15.97 -13.64 -9.94
N PHE A 293 14.88 -13.25 -9.30
CA PHE A 293 14.79 -13.21 -7.84
C PHE A 293 14.58 -14.60 -7.23
N LEU A 294 13.92 -15.50 -7.95
CA LEU A 294 13.61 -16.86 -7.49
C LEU A 294 14.52 -17.96 -8.08
N GLY A 295 15.23 -17.67 -9.17
CA GLY A 295 16.20 -18.57 -9.80
C GLY A 295 17.55 -18.57 -9.09
#